data_AF-A0A6J3MG01-F1
#
_entry.id   AF-A0A6J3MG01-F1
#
_cell.length_a   1.000
_cell.length_b   1.000
_cell.length_c   1.000
_cell.angle_alpha   90.00
_cell.angle_beta   90.00
_cell.angle_gamma   90.00
#
_symmetry.space_group_name_H-M   'P 1'
#
loop_
_entity.id
_entity.type
_entity.pdbx_description
1 polymer ?
#
loop_
_entity_poly.entity_id
_entity_poly.type
_entity_poly.pdbx_seq_one_letter_code
_entity_poly.pdbx_strand_id
1 'polypeptide(L)'
;MPRLKRTRDEAELDLPEEPQIAPELRERLNALRSQWEFASLMQYIQLFGSVVKIDDNFEIEDLEVECLRPTPSDTLPNIGLALLKYVSSHRGLTLDLFDEYTRRQYQAKAPERNPFGDEEEPRKFNDLDVFTRIRVLHQLSTWTFFNADRIRGMMPETEDNLEWRMEPLGWDKEDRAYYVLDDNRLYRRADEPVPPPAPKLAAKKKAKGKSKAKAKAKTPQKPASRGTRASKRIKLAEEEEEEEEEELDASELVANDEEDTWECIAVTLEDYQEFLSTIFRSRDPNEKQLKTRIEEDVLPIIEKRAESIRQKKLKKLRELENLQKMATAKRSGRLADKAEKEKQERDEREAEERRRAELKMALAEQERQRKIEEGHESRRLTREQRVRERETKRILHEEELLKLEAESQRAESQDPNSNGSDTKRMSERHLKTQKEQHQKELERLAAEDDGVWYFDCSVCGLHGDNLDDGTHSVACDRCSVWQHSKCHGFTPKQAEREGFVFVCATCKRKEEDAKKPKIPSLKLGKRES
;
A
#
# COMPACT_ATOMS: atom_id res chain seq x y z
N MET A 1 10.97 -55.25 -27.62
CA MET A 1 11.13 -54.25 -26.55
C MET A 1 10.30 -53.02 -26.93
N PRO A 2 9.12 -52.80 -26.33
CA PRO A 2 8.35 -51.59 -26.60
C PRO A 2 9.15 -50.39 -26.07
N ARG A 3 9.41 -49.39 -26.93
CA ARG A 3 9.96 -48.10 -26.52
C ARG A 3 9.00 -47.50 -25.50
N LEU A 4 9.36 -47.51 -24.22
CA LEU A 4 8.65 -46.76 -23.20
C LEU A 4 8.57 -45.30 -23.69
N LYS A 5 7.34 -44.81 -23.86
CA LYS A 5 7.10 -43.38 -24.03
C LYS A 5 7.62 -42.72 -22.76
N ARG A 6 8.66 -41.90 -22.88
CA ARG A 6 9.13 -41.02 -21.80
C ARG A 6 7.92 -40.32 -21.19
N THR A 7 7.81 -40.37 -19.87
CA THR A 7 6.77 -39.64 -19.16
C THR A 7 6.99 -38.14 -19.37
N ARG A 8 5.91 -37.35 -19.29
CA ARG A 8 5.98 -35.89 -19.44
C ARG A 8 6.96 -35.25 -18.44
N ASP A 9 7.06 -35.84 -17.24
CA ASP A 9 7.94 -35.38 -16.17
C ASP A 9 9.42 -35.72 -16.46
N GLU A 10 9.72 -36.87 -17.09
CA GLU A 10 11.07 -37.21 -17.56
C GLU A 10 11.54 -36.33 -18.73
N ALA A 11 10.62 -35.76 -19.51
CA ALA A 11 10.95 -34.78 -20.55
C ALA A 11 11.11 -33.35 -20.00
N GLU A 12 10.56 -33.03 -18.81
CA GLU A 12 10.71 -31.73 -18.14
C GLU A 12 12.02 -31.58 -17.36
N LEU A 13 12.78 -32.67 -17.15
CA LEU A 13 14.02 -32.69 -16.36
C LEU A 13 15.32 -32.57 -17.18
N ASP A 14 15.27 -32.72 -18.51
CA ASP A 14 16.42 -32.45 -19.39
C ASP A 14 16.54 -30.92 -19.56
N LEU A 15 16.92 -30.22 -18.48
CA LEU A 15 17.43 -28.85 -18.58
C LEU A 15 18.65 -28.91 -19.53
N PRO A 16 18.72 -28.07 -20.58
CA PRO A 16 19.94 -27.94 -21.35
C PRO A 16 21.08 -27.63 -20.39
N GLU A 17 22.15 -28.43 -20.41
CA GLU A 17 23.40 -28.08 -19.73
C GLU A 17 23.71 -26.62 -20.07
N GLU A 18 23.92 -25.81 -19.03
CA GLU A 18 24.29 -24.41 -19.23
C GLU A 18 25.52 -24.38 -20.14
N PRO A 19 25.58 -23.45 -21.12
CA PRO A 19 26.72 -23.36 -22.01
C PRO A 19 27.98 -23.26 -21.14
N GLN A 20 28.83 -24.28 -21.22
CA GLN A 20 30.01 -24.36 -20.39
C GLN A 20 30.87 -23.11 -20.66
N ILE A 21 30.91 -22.21 -19.69
CA ILE A 21 31.74 -21.02 -19.74
C ILE A 21 33.19 -21.50 -19.89
N ALA A 22 33.92 -20.95 -20.85
CA ALA A 22 35.33 -21.30 -21.04
C ALA A 22 36.09 -21.15 -19.71
N PRO A 23 37.01 -22.08 -19.37
CA PRO A 23 37.67 -22.09 -18.07
C PRO A 23 38.38 -20.76 -17.76
N GLU A 24 38.99 -20.13 -18.75
CA GLU A 24 39.64 -18.81 -18.63
C GLU A 24 38.65 -17.70 -18.24
N LEU A 25 37.43 -17.71 -18.80
CA LEU A 25 36.38 -16.75 -18.44
C LEU A 25 35.87 -16.98 -17.02
N ARG A 26 35.86 -18.24 -16.56
CA ARG A 26 35.48 -18.59 -15.19
C ARG A 26 36.51 -18.14 -14.17
N GLU A 27 37.80 -18.31 -14.45
CA GLU A 27 38.87 -17.78 -13.60
C GLU A 27 38.83 -16.25 -13.52
N ARG A 28 38.67 -15.58 -14.67
CA ARG A 28 38.51 -14.12 -14.71
C ARG A 28 37.29 -13.64 -13.93
N LEU A 29 36.17 -14.35 -14.05
CA LEU A 29 34.95 -14.06 -13.29
C LEU A 29 35.16 -14.22 -11.78
N ASN A 30 35.84 -15.28 -11.35
CA ASN A 30 36.13 -15.50 -9.93
C ASN A 30 37.05 -14.42 -9.36
N ALA A 31 38.05 -13.98 -10.14
CA ALA A 31 38.90 -12.85 -9.76
C ALA A 31 38.09 -11.55 -9.65
N LEU A 32 37.17 -11.30 -10.58
CA LEU A 32 36.27 -10.13 -10.54
C LEU A 32 35.36 -10.16 -9.32
N ARG A 33 34.77 -11.31 -9.01
CA ARG A 33 33.91 -11.50 -7.84
C ARG A 33 34.66 -11.30 -6.53
N SER A 34 35.94 -11.65 -6.48
CA SER A 34 36.80 -11.49 -5.31
C SER A 34 37.40 -10.08 -5.20
N GLN A 35 37.15 -9.21 -6.17
CA GLN A 35 37.57 -7.81 -6.09
C GLN A 35 36.60 -7.01 -5.21
N TRP A 36 37.09 -6.38 -4.14
CA TRP A 36 36.22 -5.62 -3.24
C TRP A 36 35.63 -4.38 -3.92
N GLU A 37 36.34 -3.74 -4.85
CA GLU A 37 35.84 -2.59 -5.60
C GLU A 37 34.63 -2.97 -6.47
N PHE A 38 34.57 -4.22 -6.94
CA PHE A 38 33.42 -4.74 -7.69
C PHE A 38 32.17 -4.85 -6.81
N ALA A 39 32.33 -5.46 -5.63
CA ALA A 39 31.25 -5.60 -4.66
C ALA A 39 30.78 -4.22 -4.14
N SER A 40 31.72 -3.33 -3.83
CA SER A 40 31.46 -1.95 -3.39
C SER A 40 30.70 -1.13 -4.43
N LEU A 41 31.12 -1.20 -5.71
CA LEU A 41 30.44 -0.52 -6.80
C LEU A 41 28.99 -1.01 -6.96
N MET A 42 28.77 -2.31 -6.90
CA MET A 42 27.42 -2.86 -7.02
C MET A 42 26.53 -2.44 -5.84
N GLN A 43 27.07 -2.47 -4.62
CA GLN A 43 26.37 -1.99 -3.43
C GLN A 43 25.99 -0.51 -3.56
N TYR A 44 26.88 0.33 -4.09
CA TYR A 44 26.58 1.72 -4.40
C TYR A 44 25.44 1.84 -5.41
N ILE A 45 25.46 1.06 -6.49
CA ILE A 45 24.40 1.09 -7.52
C ILE A 45 23.06 0.65 -6.93
N GLN A 46 23.05 -0.35 -6.05
CA GLN A 46 21.83 -0.82 -5.42
C GLN A 46 21.20 0.23 -4.49
N LEU A 47 22.02 0.96 -3.73
CA LEU A 47 21.55 1.98 -2.78
C LEU A 47 21.24 3.32 -3.45
N PHE A 48 22.09 3.78 -4.37
CA PHE A 48 22.07 5.14 -4.92
C PHE A 48 21.84 5.20 -6.43
N GLY A 49 21.67 4.06 -7.11
CA GLY A 49 21.53 3.98 -8.56
C GLY A 49 20.39 4.84 -9.11
N SER A 50 19.23 4.79 -8.45
CA SER A 50 18.05 5.59 -8.80
C SER A 50 18.35 7.11 -8.77
N VAL A 51 19.12 7.57 -7.79
CA VAL A 51 19.54 8.98 -7.64
C VAL A 51 20.49 9.40 -8.74
N VAL A 52 21.45 8.54 -9.09
CA VAL A 52 22.41 8.83 -10.18
C VAL A 52 21.88 8.50 -11.58
N LYS A 53 20.61 8.07 -11.68
CA LYS A 53 19.92 7.71 -12.93
C LYS A 53 20.55 6.50 -13.65
N ILE A 54 21.03 5.54 -12.89
CA ILE A 54 21.31 4.19 -13.36
C ILE A 54 19.99 3.41 -13.38
N ASP A 55 19.83 2.45 -14.28
CA ASP A 55 18.62 1.64 -14.37
C ASP A 55 18.44 0.80 -13.10
N ASP A 56 17.27 0.92 -12.45
CA ASP A 56 16.92 0.19 -11.23
C ASP A 56 16.87 -1.34 -11.45
N ASN A 57 16.77 -1.79 -12.71
CA ASN A 57 16.80 -3.20 -13.06
C ASN A 57 18.22 -3.74 -13.31
N PHE A 58 19.25 -2.91 -13.18
CA PHE A 58 20.63 -3.33 -13.40
C PHE A 58 21.09 -4.21 -12.23
N GLU A 59 21.15 -5.53 -12.44
CA GLU A 59 21.55 -6.49 -11.41
C GLU A 59 23.07 -6.80 -11.50
N ILE A 60 23.62 -7.43 -10.46
CA ILE A 60 25.05 -7.82 -10.44
C ILE A 60 25.42 -8.77 -11.59
N GLU A 61 24.49 -9.62 -12.02
CA GLU A 61 24.65 -10.52 -13.15
C GLU A 61 24.84 -9.74 -14.46
N ASP A 62 24.18 -8.58 -14.62
CA ASP A 62 24.34 -7.74 -15.80
C ASP A 62 25.74 -7.10 -15.82
N LEU A 63 26.24 -6.69 -14.66
CA LEU A 63 27.59 -6.16 -14.50
C LEU A 63 28.65 -7.24 -14.82
N GLU A 64 28.45 -8.48 -14.37
CA GLU A 64 29.34 -9.60 -14.71
C GLU A 64 29.35 -9.90 -16.22
N VAL A 65 28.16 -10.00 -16.83
CA VAL A 65 28.01 -10.24 -18.27
C VAL A 65 28.67 -9.13 -19.08
N GLU A 66 28.58 -7.89 -18.61
CA GLU A 66 29.23 -6.76 -19.23
C GLU A 66 30.76 -6.82 -19.12
N CYS A 67 31.27 -7.13 -17.93
CA CYS A 67 32.71 -7.23 -17.70
C CYS A 67 33.36 -8.38 -18.48
N LEU A 68 32.62 -9.47 -18.72
CA LEU A 68 33.11 -10.64 -19.46
C LEU A 68 32.93 -10.54 -20.98
N ARG A 69 32.27 -9.50 -21.51
CA ARG A 69 32.04 -9.38 -22.95
C ARG A 69 33.37 -9.19 -23.70
N PRO A 70 33.55 -9.90 -24.84
CA PRO A 70 34.76 -9.78 -25.65
C PRO A 70 34.85 -8.44 -26.38
N THR A 71 33.72 -7.79 -26.64
CA THR A 71 33.65 -6.48 -27.29
C THR A 71 33.25 -5.41 -26.29
N PRO A 72 33.89 -4.23 -26.29
CA PRO A 72 33.52 -3.13 -25.40
C PRO A 72 32.10 -2.68 -25.70
N SER A 73 31.39 -2.34 -24.63
CA SER A 73 29.99 -1.93 -24.62
C SER A 73 29.86 -0.54 -24.04
N ASP A 74 28.80 0.16 -24.41
CA ASP A 74 28.53 1.51 -23.92
C ASP A 74 27.96 1.56 -22.50
N THR A 75 27.57 0.43 -21.90
CA THR A 75 26.96 0.38 -20.56
C THR A 75 27.90 0.85 -19.44
N LEU A 76 29.14 0.33 -19.35
CA LEU A 76 30.11 0.75 -18.34
C LEU A 76 30.49 2.24 -18.52
N PRO A 77 30.78 2.74 -19.74
CA PRO A 77 30.92 4.17 -19.99
C PRO A 77 29.69 4.99 -19.58
N ASN A 78 28.47 4.48 -19.83
CA ASN A 78 27.24 5.17 -19.43
C ASN A 78 27.08 5.26 -17.91
N ILE A 79 27.41 4.21 -17.17
CA ILE A 79 27.46 4.22 -15.70
C ILE A 79 28.51 5.23 -15.22
N GLY A 80 29.72 5.18 -15.79
CA GLY A 80 30.79 6.13 -15.49
C GLY A 80 30.38 7.58 -15.76
N LEU A 81 29.71 7.84 -16.88
CA LEU A 81 29.19 9.14 -17.26
C LEU A 81 28.09 9.61 -16.30
N ALA A 82 27.21 8.71 -15.86
CA ALA A 82 26.19 9.01 -14.87
C ALA A 82 26.83 9.48 -13.56
N LEU A 83 27.83 8.75 -13.05
CA LEU A 83 28.59 9.14 -11.86
C LEU A 83 29.35 10.46 -12.07
N LEU A 84 30.03 10.63 -13.21
CA LEU A 84 30.82 11.80 -13.52
C LEU A 84 29.98 13.10 -13.53
N LYS A 85 28.70 13.05 -13.88
CA LYS A 85 27.78 14.20 -13.80
C LYS A 85 27.52 14.69 -12.37
N TYR A 86 27.74 13.84 -11.37
CA TYR A 86 27.65 14.21 -9.96
C TYR A 86 29.00 14.66 -9.40
N VAL A 87 30.10 14.13 -9.94
CA VAL A 87 31.47 14.48 -9.54
C VAL A 87 31.94 15.80 -10.17
N SER A 88 31.58 16.07 -11.42
CA SER A 88 32.02 17.23 -12.21
C SER A 88 30.94 18.31 -12.28
N SER A 89 31.35 19.57 -12.24
CA SER A 89 30.50 20.74 -12.45
C SER A 89 30.23 21.06 -13.93
N HIS A 90 30.86 20.32 -14.85
CA HIS A 90 30.74 20.59 -16.29
C HIS A 90 29.36 20.22 -16.84
N ARG A 91 28.68 21.18 -17.45
CA ARG A 91 27.36 20.99 -18.07
C ARG A 91 27.52 20.46 -19.50
N GLY A 92 26.78 19.40 -19.83
CA GLY A 92 26.75 18.84 -21.20
C GLY A 92 27.72 17.68 -21.43
N LEU A 93 28.12 16.96 -20.38
CA LEU A 93 28.93 15.74 -20.50
C LEU A 93 28.25 14.68 -21.39
N THR A 94 28.97 14.29 -22.45
CA THR A 94 28.64 13.18 -23.35
C THR A 94 29.66 12.06 -23.20
N LEU A 95 29.40 10.90 -23.81
CA LEU A 95 30.33 9.77 -23.81
C LEU A 95 31.69 10.12 -24.44
N ASP A 96 31.71 10.96 -25.48
CA ASP A 96 32.96 11.38 -26.13
C ASP A 96 33.88 12.20 -25.21
N LEU A 97 33.28 12.92 -24.25
CA LEU A 97 34.00 13.74 -23.27
C LEU A 97 34.33 12.99 -21.99
N PHE A 98 33.85 11.75 -21.85
CA PHE A 98 33.99 10.99 -20.61
C PHE A 98 35.46 10.76 -20.23
N ASP A 99 36.28 10.31 -21.17
CA ASP A 99 37.69 9.98 -20.92
C ASP A 99 38.49 11.20 -20.47
N GLU A 100 38.33 12.34 -21.17
CA GLU A 100 39.06 13.56 -20.87
C GLU A 100 38.64 14.16 -19.51
N TYR A 101 37.34 14.23 -19.24
CA TYR A 101 36.85 14.79 -17.99
C TYR A 101 37.11 13.87 -16.80
N THR A 102 37.09 12.56 -16.99
CA THR A 102 37.48 11.60 -15.96
C THR A 102 38.97 11.76 -15.63
N ARG A 103 39.86 11.84 -16.63
CA ARG A 103 41.29 12.15 -16.41
C ARG A 103 41.48 13.43 -15.61
N ARG A 104 40.77 14.51 -15.95
CA ARG A 104 40.84 15.79 -15.20
C ARG A 104 40.43 15.63 -13.73
N GLN A 105 39.41 14.81 -13.43
CA GLN A 105 39.04 14.51 -12.05
C GLN A 105 40.13 13.73 -11.33
N TYR A 106 40.78 12.75 -11.98
CA TYR A 106 41.92 12.04 -11.41
C TYR A 106 43.09 12.99 -11.12
N GLN A 107 43.47 13.84 -12.06
CA GLN A 107 44.55 14.82 -11.86
C GLN A 107 44.26 15.79 -10.70
N ALA A 108 42.99 16.16 -10.50
CA ALA A 108 42.59 17.07 -9.42
C ALA A 108 42.48 16.39 -8.06
N LYS A 109 41.94 15.16 -7.99
CA LYS A 109 41.54 14.50 -6.73
C LYS A 109 42.43 13.34 -6.31
N ALA A 110 43.06 12.63 -7.26
CA ALA A 110 43.90 11.47 -6.99
C ALA A 110 44.94 11.26 -8.11
N PRO A 111 45.94 12.15 -8.23
CA PRO A 111 46.91 12.11 -9.33
C PRO A 111 47.73 10.80 -9.34
N GLU A 112 48.09 10.27 -8.18
CA GLU A 112 48.87 9.04 -8.03
C GLU A 112 48.15 7.77 -8.52
N ARG A 113 46.81 7.80 -8.61
CA ARG A 113 45.98 6.65 -9.01
C ARG A 113 45.41 6.79 -10.43
N ASN A 114 45.91 7.72 -11.24
CA ASN A 114 45.36 8.04 -12.57
C ASN A 114 45.60 6.92 -13.60
N PRO A 115 44.54 6.21 -14.06
CA PRO A 115 44.69 5.15 -15.07
C PRO A 115 44.67 5.66 -16.53
N PHE A 116 44.33 6.93 -16.74
CA PHE A 116 44.21 7.55 -18.07
C PHE A 116 45.53 8.12 -18.60
N GLY A 117 46.57 8.17 -17.75
CA GLY A 117 47.88 8.71 -18.06
C GLY A 117 47.97 10.25 -17.98
N ASP A 118 49.20 10.76 -18.10
CA ASP A 118 49.52 12.18 -18.00
C ASP A 118 49.84 12.83 -19.37
N GLU A 119 49.71 12.07 -20.45
CA GLU A 119 49.92 12.54 -21.82
C GLU A 119 48.77 13.46 -22.28
N GLU A 120 49.00 14.23 -23.36
CA GLU A 120 48.05 15.24 -23.88
C GLU A 120 46.70 14.60 -24.27
N GLU A 121 46.71 13.37 -24.81
CA GLU A 121 45.52 12.56 -25.09
C GLU A 121 45.29 11.47 -24.01
N PRO A 122 44.08 11.37 -23.43
CA PRO A 122 43.78 10.35 -22.43
C PRO A 122 43.68 8.96 -23.08
N ARG A 123 44.09 7.91 -22.36
CA ARG A 123 43.77 6.53 -22.75
C ARG A 123 42.26 6.32 -22.74
N LYS A 124 41.70 5.63 -23.75
CA LYS A 124 40.26 5.40 -23.79
C LYS A 124 39.83 4.44 -22.68
N PHE A 125 38.71 4.72 -22.01
CA PHE A 125 38.20 3.86 -20.96
C PHE A 125 37.97 2.42 -21.42
N ASN A 126 37.48 2.23 -22.64
CA ASN A 126 37.20 0.90 -23.21
C ASN A 126 38.45 0.07 -23.54
N ASP A 127 39.62 0.71 -23.67
CA ASP A 127 40.89 0.03 -23.94
C ASP A 127 41.59 -0.41 -22.63
N LEU A 128 41.07 0.03 -21.47
CA LEU A 128 41.56 -0.38 -20.16
C LEU A 128 41.10 -1.80 -19.83
N ASP A 129 41.92 -2.51 -19.06
CA ASP A 129 41.54 -3.80 -18.53
C ASP A 129 40.28 -3.69 -17.63
N VAL A 130 39.49 -4.76 -17.59
CA VAL A 130 38.23 -4.85 -16.84
C VAL A 130 38.41 -4.46 -15.38
N PHE A 131 39.47 -4.96 -14.72
CA PHE A 131 39.71 -4.65 -13.31
C PHE A 131 39.99 -3.16 -13.09
N THR A 132 40.74 -2.53 -14.00
CA THR A 132 40.99 -1.08 -13.99
C THR A 132 39.72 -0.28 -14.28
N ARG A 133 38.87 -0.73 -15.21
CA ARG A 133 37.57 -0.10 -15.48
C ARG A 133 36.68 -0.11 -14.24
N ILE A 134 36.62 -1.22 -13.51
CA ILE A 134 35.89 -1.31 -12.24
C ILE A 134 36.47 -0.38 -11.18
N ARG A 135 37.80 -0.33 -11.03
CA ARG A 135 38.46 0.64 -10.13
C ARG A 135 38.08 2.07 -10.46
N VAL A 136 38.03 2.42 -11.74
CA VAL A 136 37.62 3.75 -12.19
C VAL A 136 36.17 4.06 -11.79
N LEU A 137 35.24 3.14 -12.05
CA LEU A 137 33.83 3.31 -11.70
C LEU A 137 33.64 3.38 -10.19
N HIS A 138 34.32 2.51 -9.43
CA HIS A 138 34.32 2.53 -7.98
C HIS A 138 34.82 3.88 -7.45
N GLN A 139 35.96 4.37 -7.92
CA GLN A 139 36.51 5.65 -7.48
C GLN A 139 35.56 6.83 -7.82
N LEU A 140 34.94 6.81 -9.01
CA LEU A 140 33.92 7.80 -9.38
C LEU A 140 32.72 7.74 -8.44
N SER A 141 32.29 6.54 -8.02
CA SER A 141 31.22 6.36 -7.05
C SER A 141 31.61 6.89 -5.66
N THR A 142 32.87 6.72 -5.23
CA THR A 142 33.35 7.30 -3.97
C THR A 142 33.36 8.82 -4.01
N TRP A 143 33.78 9.41 -5.13
CA TRP A 143 33.83 10.86 -5.29
C TRP A 143 32.45 11.52 -5.37
N THR A 144 31.36 10.78 -5.61
CA THR A 144 30.03 11.36 -5.53
C THR A 144 29.69 11.78 -4.08
N PHE A 145 30.32 11.15 -3.08
CA PHE A 145 30.15 11.48 -1.67
C PHE A 145 31.00 12.66 -1.17
N PHE A 146 31.87 13.25 -2.00
CA PHE A 146 32.58 14.48 -1.62
C PHE A 146 31.60 15.62 -1.27
N ASN A 147 30.37 15.56 -1.82
CA ASN A 147 29.24 16.33 -1.34
C ASN A 147 28.10 15.37 -0.99
N ALA A 148 28.24 14.70 0.15
CA ALA A 148 27.27 13.70 0.62
C ALA A 148 25.86 14.29 0.80
N ASP A 149 25.75 15.57 1.17
CA ASP A 149 24.46 16.25 1.37
C ASP A 149 23.66 16.36 0.07
N ARG A 150 24.34 16.49 -1.08
CA ARG A 150 23.69 16.48 -2.39
C ARG A 150 22.97 15.16 -2.66
N ILE A 151 23.58 14.02 -2.31
CA ILE A 151 22.95 12.70 -2.49
C ILE A 151 21.85 12.50 -1.45
N ARG A 152 22.13 12.82 -0.18
CA ARG A 152 21.14 12.72 0.91
C ARG A 152 19.87 13.51 0.64
N GLY A 153 20.00 14.74 0.12
CA GLY A 153 18.84 15.58 -0.22
C GLY A 153 17.99 15.08 -1.39
N MET A 154 18.48 14.10 -2.17
CA MET A 154 17.70 13.45 -3.23
C MET A 154 17.11 12.10 -2.79
N MET A 155 17.55 11.55 -1.66
CA MET A 155 16.99 10.33 -1.08
C MET A 155 15.65 10.62 -0.37
N PRO A 156 14.74 9.64 -0.24
CA PRO A 156 13.53 9.80 0.55
C PRO A 156 13.84 10.10 2.02
N GLU A 157 13.22 11.14 2.61
CA GLU A 157 13.41 11.55 4.02
C GLU A 157 13.05 10.47 5.06
N THR A 158 12.37 9.40 4.64
CA THR A 158 11.91 8.30 5.50
C THR A 158 12.95 7.23 5.75
N GLU A 159 14.07 7.21 5.01
CA GLU A 159 15.12 6.21 5.17
C GLU A 159 16.05 6.58 6.33
N ASP A 160 16.30 5.64 7.24
CA ASP A 160 17.30 5.82 8.28
C ASP A 160 18.69 5.64 7.65
N ASN A 161 19.45 6.73 7.54
CA ASN A 161 20.80 6.73 6.96
C ASN A 161 21.76 5.74 7.64
N LEU A 162 21.47 5.30 8.89
CA LEU A 162 22.25 4.26 9.56
C LEU A 162 22.12 2.88 8.88
N GLU A 163 21.03 2.61 8.17
CA GLU A 163 20.78 1.36 7.47
C GLU A 163 21.69 1.19 6.23
N TRP A 164 22.29 2.27 5.72
CA TRP A 164 23.26 2.19 4.62
C TRP A 164 24.62 1.60 5.06
N ARG A 165 24.85 1.46 6.37
CA ARG A 165 26.08 0.87 6.89
C ARG A 165 25.97 -0.65 6.88
N MET A 166 26.83 -1.29 6.10
CA MET A 166 26.92 -2.74 6.10
C MET A 166 27.55 -3.26 7.40
N GLU A 167 26.80 -4.07 8.12
CA GLU A 167 27.29 -4.78 9.31
C GLU A 167 27.76 -6.19 8.95
N PRO A 168 28.82 -6.71 9.59
CA PRO A 168 29.24 -8.08 9.40
C PRO A 168 28.16 -9.03 9.93
N LEU A 169 27.81 -10.03 9.11
CA LEU A 169 26.87 -11.10 9.47
C LEU A 169 27.40 -11.93 10.64
N GLY A 170 28.72 -12.10 10.71
CA GLY A 170 29.39 -12.80 11.81
C GLY A 170 30.88 -12.97 11.56
N TRP A 171 31.50 -13.74 12.44
CA TRP A 171 32.93 -14.05 12.41
C TRP A 171 33.14 -15.56 12.40
N ASP A 172 34.27 -16.00 11.88
CA ASP A 172 34.72 -17.38 12.04
C ASP A 172 35.69 -17.56 13.21
N LYS A 173 36.25 -18.77 13.35
CA LYS A 173 37.27 -19.08 14.35
C LYS A 173 38.58 -18.30 14.15
N GLU A 174 38.84 -17.81 12.94
CA GLU A 174 40.03 -17.04 12.58
C GLU A 174 39.76 -15.53 12.67
N ASP A 175 38.66 -15.13 13.30
CA ASP A 175 38.19 -13.74 13.43
C ASP A 175 37.97 -13.04 12.08
N ARG A 176 37.79 -13.79 10.98
CA ARG A 176 37.48 -13.23 9.66
C ARG A 176 36.02 -12.81 9.63
N ALA A 177 35.75 -11.63 9.10
CA ALA A 177 34.41 -11.07 9.02
C ALA A 177 33.68 -11.56 7.76
N TYR A 178 32.43 -11.96 7.93
CA TYR A 178 31.55 -12.38 6.84
C TYR A 178 30.52 -11.30 6.55
N TYR A 179 30.32 -10.98 5.28
CA TYR A 179 29.38 -9.97 4.81
C TYR A 179 28.42 -10.60 3.80
N VAL A 180 27.13 -10.28 3.94
CA VAL A 180 26.14 -10.51 2.89
C VAL A 180 25.70 -9.13 2.40
N LEU A 181 25.93 -8.87 1.11
CA LEU A 181 25.52 -7.63 0.47
C LEU A 181 24.13 -7.79 -0.15
N ASP A 182 23.57 -6.70 -0.69
CA ASP A 182 22.21 -6.71 -1.25
C ASP A 182 22.09 -7.57 -2.53
N ASP A 183 23.23 -7.89 -3.16
CA ASP A 183 23.34 -8.88 -4.23
C ASP A 183 23.13 -10.33 -3.74
N ASN A 184 22.95 -10.52 -2.43
CA ASN A 184 22.82 -11.78 -1.71
C ASN A 184 24.04 -12.72 -1.82
N ARG A 185 25.22 -12.18 -2.09
CA ARG A 185 26.47 -12.95 -2.14
C ARG A 185 27.19 -12.90 -0.81
N LEU A 186 27.82 -14.02 -0.45
CA LEU A 186 28.60 -14.13 0.77
C LEU A 186 30.05 -13.77 0.47
N TYR A 187 30.53 -12.74 1.14
CA TYR A 187 31.90 -12.28 1.09
C TYR A 187 32.59 -12.52 2.43
N ARG A 188 33.90 -12.71 2.38
CA ARG A 188 34.77 -12.78 3.55
C ARG A 188 35.85 -11.74 3.44
N ARG A 189 36.11 -11.05 4.54
CA ARG A 189 37.26 -10.18 4.72
C ARG A 189 38.13 -10.78 5.80
N ALA A 190 39.37 -11.13 5.48
CA ALA A 190 40.37 -11.41 6.50
C ALA A 190 41.10 -10.11 6.81
N ASP A 191 40.84 -9.55 7.99
CA ASP A 191 41.56 -8.40 8.51
C ASP A 191 43.00 -8.87 8.83
N GLU A 192 44.03 -8.10 8.44
CA GLU A 192 45.40 -8.41 8.82
C GLU A 192 45.50 -8.47 10.35
N PRO A 193 46.15 -9.50 10.95
CA PRO A 193 46.27 -9.58 12.40
C PRO A 193 46.96 -8.32 12.90
N VAL A 194 46.23 -7.54 13.71
CA VAL A 194 46.73 -6.30 14.33
C VAL A 194 48.13 -6.58 14.88
N PRO A 195 49.17 -5.82 14.47
CA PRO A 195 50.52 -6.05 14.95
C PRO A 195 50.48 -6.08 16.49
N PRO A 196 51.12 -7.08 17.14
CA PRO A 196 50.99 -7.26 18.57
C PRO A 196 51.33 -5.93 19.27
N PRO A 197 50.54 -5.51 20.28
CA PRO A 197 50.74 -4.23 20.91
C PRO A 197 52.21 -4.12 21.34
N ALA A 198 52.90 -3.11 20.80
CA ALA A 198 54.32 -2.91 21.05
C ALA A 198 54.60 -3.11 22.54
N PRO A 199 55.63 -3.89 22.93
CA PRO A 199 55.85 -4.26 24.31
C PRO A 199 55.90 -2.97 25.12
N LYS A 200 54.91 -2.79 26.02
CA LYS A 200 54.85 -1.64 26.93
C LYS A 200 56.24 -1.49 27.50
N LEU A 201 56.95 -0.43 27.10
CA LEU A 201 58.29 -0.13 27.57
C LEU A 201 58.24 -0.23 29.09
N ALA A 202 58.86 -1.28 29.62
CA ALA A 202 58.82 -1.59 31.03
C ALA A 202 59.25 -0.32 31.77
N ALA A 203 58.34 0.22 32.58
CA ALA A 203 58.59 1.38 33.42
C ALA A 203 59.94 1.16 34.10
N LYS A 204 60.94 1.99 33.73
CA LYS A 204 62.31 1.88 34.22
C LYS A 204 62.28 1.87 35.75
N LYS A 205 62.53 0.69 36.33
CA LYS A 205 62.81 0.54 37.76
C LYS A 205 64.07 1.35 38.07
N LYS A 206 63.90 2.53 38.67
CA LYS A 206 65.04 3.31 39.21
C LYS A 206 65.64 2.53 40.39
N ALA A 207 66.89 2.12 40.24
CA ALA A 207 67.68 1.54 41.32
C ALA A 207 68.55 2.62 42.01
N LYS A 208 68.29 2.75 43.32
CA LYS A 208 69.17 3.13 44.45
C LYS A 208 70.30 4.16 44.27
N GLY A 209 70.15 5.28 45.00
CA GLY A 209 71.25 6.03 45.62
C GLY A 209 70.94 6.28 47.11
N LYS A 210 71.86 5.94 48.02
CA LYS A 210 71.76 6.11 49.49
C LYS A 210 72.15 7.55 49.90
N SER A 211 71.41 8.18 50.82
CA SER A 211 71.81 8.39 52.24
C SER A 211 71.15 9.59 52.94
N LYS A 212 70.77 9.36 54.21
CA LYS A 212 70.59 10.28 55.38
C LYS A 212 69.57 11.44 55.26
N ALA A 213 68.76 11.80 56.27
CA ALA A 213 68.54 11.35 57.64
C ALA A 213 67.29 12.07 58.21
N LYS A 214 66.61 11.42 59.19
CA LYS A 214 65.76 11.99 60.28
C LYS A 214 64.52 12.82 59.86
N ALA A 215 63.37 12.81 60.54
CA ALA A 215 62.76 12.04 61.62
C ALA A 215 61.32 12.59 61.79
N LYS A 216 60.42 11.77 62.38
CA LYS A 216 59.10 12.13 62.95
C LYS A 216 57.98 12.47 61.95
N ALA A 217 56.71 12.16 62.16
CA ALA A 217 55.99 11.26 63.06
C ALA A 217 54.49 11.27 62.64
N LYS A 218 53.86 10.09 62.76
CA LYS A 218 52.45 9.79 63.11
C LYS A 218 51.29 10.38 62.26
N THR A 219 50.60 9.58 61.44
CA THR A 219 49.37 8.75 61.71
C THR A 219 48.03 9.54 61.70
N PRO A 220 46.85 8.89 61.51
CA PRO A 220 45.97 9.14 60.36
C PRO A 220 44.57 9.64 60.81
N GLN A 221 43.64 9.92 59.89
CA GLN A 221 42.23 9.52 60.05
C GLN A 221 41.35 9.84 58.82
N LYS A 222 40.69 8.79 58.35
CA LYS A 222 39.42 8.73 57.59
C LYS A 222 38.23 9.08 58.54
N PRO A 223 36.94 8.98 58.14
CA PRO A 223 36.22 9.33 56.90
C PRO A 223 34.87 10.04 57.24
N ALA A 224 33.90 10.02 56.31
CA ALA A 224 32.45 10.30 56.45
C ALA A 224 32.06 11.79 56.31
N SER A 225 30.92 12.17 55.74
CA SER A 225 29.81 11.50 55.05
C SER A 225 28.83 12.59 54.56
N ARG A 226 27.94 12.25 53.62
CA ARG A 226 26.64 12.90 53.30
C ARG A 226 26.75 14.33 52.73
N GLY A 227 26.04 14.71 51.68
CA GLY A 227 24.98 14.06 50.92
C GLY A 227 24.38 15.09 49.94
N THR A 228 23.46 14.58 49.13
CA THR A 228 22.30 15.30 48.55
C THR A 228 22.52 16.40 47.49
N ARG A 229 22.10 16.02 46.26
CA ARG A 229 20.99 16.61 45.48
C ARG A 229 21.28 17.84 44.61
N ALA A 230 20.75 17.71 43.39
CA ALA A 230 20.24 18.75 42.46
C ALA A 230 21.20 19.39 41.44
N SER A 231 21.03 18.94 40.19
CA SER A 231 20.60 19.74 39.02
C SER A 231 20.92 21.24 38.93
N LYS A 232 21.73 21.61 37.93
CA LYS A 232 21.55 22.73 36.96
C LYS A 232 22.76 22.72 36.01
N ARG A 233 22.57 22.51 34.71
CA ARG A 233 22.21 23.52 33.69
C ARG A 233 23.16 24.73 33.66
N ILE A 234 24.13 24.64 32.75
CA ILE A 234 24.63 25.66 31.81
C ILE A 234 25.14 26.99 32.39
N LYS A 235 26.40 27.32 32.06
CA LYS A 235 26.77 28.68 31.66
C LYS A 235 27.86 28.63 30.59
N LEU A 236 27.49 29.06 29.38
CA LEU A 236 28.38 29.43 28.29
C LEU A 236 29.21 30.67 28.68
N ALA A 237 30.45 30.70 28.20
CA ALA A 237 31.14 31.93 27.84
C ALA A 237 31.51 31.78 26.36
N GLU A 238 30.99 32.70 25.55
CA GLU A 238 31.36 32.95 24.16
C GLU A 238 32.81 33.43 24.08
N GLU A 239 33.57 32.87 23.15
CA GLU A 239 34.56 33.61 22.36
C GLU A 239 34.15 33.37 20.89
N GLU A 240 33.87 34.48 20.20
CA GLU A 240 33.57 34.56 18.77
C GLU A 240 34.87 34.64 17.95
N GLU A 241 34.76 34.23 16.67
CA GLU A 241 35.69 34.37 15.54
C GLU A 241 36.89 33.37 15.57
N GLU A 242 37.12 32.50 14.58
CA GLU A 242 36.96 32.63 13.13
C GLU A 242 36.45 31.30 12.51
N GLU A 243 35.55 31.38 11.54
CA GLU A 243 35.18 30.27 10.64
C GLU A 243 36.34 30.00 9.67
N GLU A 244 37.25 29.10 10.03
CA GLU A 244 38.00 28.32 9.04
C GLU A 244 37.16 27.08 8.73
N GLU A 245 36.57 27.04 7.53
CA GLU A 245 36.13 25.79 6.91
C GLU A 245 37.37 24.88 6.78
N GLU A 246 37.60 24.03 7.78
CA GLU A 246 38.42 22.84 7.61
C GLU A 246 37.71 21.96 6.58
N GLU A 247 38.06 22.13 5.29
CA GLU A 247 37.97 21.05 4.31
C GLU A 247 38.76 19.87 4.91
N LEU A 248 38.05 19.02 5.65
CA LEU A 248 38.54 17.71 6.07
C LEU A 248 38.92 16.98 4.80
N ASP A 249 40.22 16.86 4.60
CA ASP A 249 40.85 16.16 3.49
C ASP A 249 40.38 14.70 3.48
N ALA A 250 39.35 14.43 2.69
CA ALA A 250 38.83 13.10 2.43
C ALA A 250 39.86 12.17 1.74
N SER A 251 41.05 12.67 1.42
CA SER A 251 42.16 11.90 0.87
C SER A 251 42.85 11.01 1.91
N GLU A 252 42.84 11.36 3.20
CA GLU A 252 43.51 10.55 4.23
C GLU A 252 42.68 9.34 4.70
N LEU A 253 41.36 9.32 4.47
CA LEU A 253 40.50 8.18 4.87
C LEU A 253 40.52 7.00 3.88
N VAL A 254 41.36 7.05 2.83
CA VAL A 254 41.49 5.97 1.83
C VAL A 254 42.95 5.62 1.51
N ALA A 255 43.87 6.02 2.40
CA ALA A 255 45.30 5.76 2.30
C ALA A 255 45.72 4.55 3.14
N ASN A 256 45.14 3.38 2.87
CA ASN A 256 45.79 2.10 3.12
C ASN A 256 45.49 1.20 1.92
N ASP A 257 46.37 1.26 0.92
CA ASP A 257 46.50 0.23 -0.13
C ASP A 257 47.21 -1.02 0.45
N GLU A 258 46.76 -1.50 1.61
CA GLU A 258 47.13 -2.82 2.12
C GLU A 258 45.97 -3.75 1.74
N GLU A 259 46.27 -4.76 0.92
CA GLU A 259 45.31 -5.70 0.34
C GLU A 259 44.55 -6.46 1.44
N ASP A 260 43.48 -5.88 1.97
CA ASP A 260 42.46 -6.62 2.70
C ASP A 260 42.02 -7.79 1.81
N THR A 261 42.20 -9.01 2.29
CA THR A 261 41.89 -10.23 1.54
C THR A 261 40.38 -10.43 1.48
N TRP A 262 39.75 -9.68 0.58
CA TRP A 262 38.34 -9.81 0.21
C TRP A 262 38.18 -11.00 -0.72
N GLU A 263 37.26 -11.91 -0.38
CA GLU A 263 36.99 -13.10 -1.18
C GLU A 263 35.48 -13.34 -1.29
N CYS A 264 35.01 -13.67 -2.49
CA CYS A 264 33.64 -14.11 -2.69
C CYS A 264 33.55 -15.62 -2.48
N ILE A 265 32.78 -16.04 -1.47
CA ILE A 265 32.68 -17.44 -1.05
C ILE A 265 31.47 -18.12 -1.66
N ALA A 266 30.30 -17.48 -1.62
CA ALA A 266 29.07 -18.10 -2.09
C ALA A 266 28.24 -17.15 -2.95
N VAL A 267 27.85 -17.63 -4.13
CA VAL A 267 27.00 -16.90 -5.08
C VAL A 267 25.67 -17.64 -5.29
N THR A 268 25.73 -18.96 -5.45
CA THR A 268 24.58 -19.81 -5.70
C THR A 268 24.12 -20.53 -4.44
N LEU A 269 22.88 -21.05 -4.46
CA LEU A 269 22.36 -21.88 -3.37
C LEU A 269 23.26 -23.09 -3.08
N GLU A 270 23.86 -23.67 -4.13
CA GLU A 270 24.80 -24.80 -4.00
C GLU A 270 26.06 -24.37 -3.26
N ASP A 271 26.64 -23.21 -3.61
CA ASP A 271 27.82 -22.66 -2.91
C ASP A 271 27.54 -22.39 -1.42
N TYR A 272 26.34 -21.86 -1.10
CA TYR A 272 25.93 -21.66 0.29
C TYR A 272 25.81 -22.98 1.05
N GLN A 273 25.27 -24.03 0.42
CA GLN A 273 25.17 -25.37 1.03
C GLN A 273 26.56 -26.00 1.23
N GLU A 274 27.46 -25.85 0.25
CA GLU A 274 28.85 -26.30 0.35
C GLU A 274 29.57 -25.56 1.49
N PHE A 275 29.45 -24.24 1.56
CA PHE A 275 30.03 -23.45 2.64
C PHE A 275 29.48 -23.86 4.00
N LEU A 276 28.16 -23.98 4.15
CA LEU A 276 27.52 -24.44 5.39
C LEU A 276 28.01 -25.82 5.81
N SER A 277 28.30 -26.71 4.85
CA SER A 277 28.84 -28.04 5.14
C SER A 277 30.23 -28.00 5.79
N THR A 278 31.05 -26.99 5.45
CA THR A 278 32.38 -26.80 6.04
C THR A 278 32.32 -26.36 7.49
N ILE A 279 31.39 -25.45 7.83
CA ILE A 279 31.20 -24.93 9.19
C ILE A 279 30.25 -25.79 10.05
N PHE A 280 29.48 -26.71 9.44
CA PHE A 280 28.47 -27.53 10.12
C PHE A 280 29.02 -28.31 11.32
N ARG A 281 30.28 -28.77 11.25
CA ARG A 281 30.92 -29.58 12.30
C ARG A 281 31.68 -28.76 13.32
N SER A 282 31.76 -27.44 13.15
CA SER A 282 32.54 -26.61 14.05
C SER A 282 31.92 -26.54 15.44
N ARG A 283 32.81 -26.46 16.43
CA ARG A 283 32.44 -26.27 17.83
C ARG A 283 32.47 -24.81 18.26
N ASP A 284 33.00 -23.94 17.41
CA ASP A 284 33.20 -22.53 17.71
C ASP A 284 31.86 -21.78 17.89
N PRO A 285 31.70 -20.94 18.93
CA PRO A 285 30.48 -20.14 19.12
C PRO A 285 30.19 -19.17 17.98
N ASN A 286 31.22 -18.54 17.40
CA ASN A 286 31.07 -17.55 16.34
C ASN A 286 30.56 -18.22 15.06
N GLU A 287 31.16 -19.36 14.68
CA GLU A 287 30.72 -20.11 13.51
C GLU A 287 29.32 -20.72 13.68
N LYS A 288 28.93 -21.08 14.91
CA LYS A 288 27.54 -21.49 15.19
C LYS A 288 26.56 -20.34 15.01
N GLN A 289 26.89 -19.15 15.50
CA GLN A 289 26.05 -17.97 15.33
C GLN A 289 25.95 -17.56 13.87
N LEU A 290 27.08 -17.56 13.15
CA LEU A 290 27.12 -17.30 11.71
C LEU A 290 26.24 -18.29 10.95
N LYS A 291 26.34 -19.58 11.26
CA LYS A 291 25.50 -20.62 10.67
C LYS A 291 24.01 -20.34 10.92
N THR A 292 23.61 -20.08 12.18
CA THR A 292 22.20 -19.81 12.51
C THR A 292 21.69 -18.59 11.75
N ARG A 293 22.45 -17.50 11.67
CA ARG A 293 22.06 -16.31 10.90
C ARG A 293 21.95 -16.58 9.41
N ILE A 294 22.88 -17.34 8.81
CA ILE A 294 22.77 -17.72 7.40
C ILE A 294 21.52 -18.58 7.18
N GLU A 295 21.23 -19.54 8.06
CA GLU A 295 20.06 -20.43 7.94
C GLU A 295 18.72 -19.68 8.13
N GLU A 296 18.65 -18.73 9.06
CA GLU A 296 17.42 -18.00 9.39
C GLU A 296 17.16 -16.80 8.47
N ASP A 297 18.19 -15.99 8.19
CA ASP A 297 18.02 -14.70 7.52
C ASP A 297 18.33 -14.78 6.01
N VAL A 298 19.36 -15.54 5.62
CA VAL A 298 19.91 -15.50 4.25
C VAL A 298 19.33 -16.62 3.37
N LEU A 299 19.32 -17.88 3.84
CA LEU A 299 18.85 -19.02 3.06
C LEU A 299 17.44 -18.87 2.49
N PRO A 300 16.42 -18.38 3.24
CA PRO A 300 15.07 -18.22 2.69
C PRO A 300 15.03 -17.25 1.49
N ILE A 301 15.89 -16.22 1.49
CA ILE A 301 15.99 -15.24 0.42
C ILE A 301 16.66 -15.88 -0.81
N ILE A 302 17.75 -16.61 -0.61
CA ILE A 302 18.48 -17.32 -1.68
C ILE A 302 17.61 -18.39 -2.32
N GLU A 303 16.91 -19.20 -1.54
CA GLU A 303 16.02 -20.26 -2.05
C GLU A 303 14.91 -19.68 -2.91
N LYS A 304 14.26 -18.59 -2.44
CA LYS A 304 13.22 -17.90 -3.21
C LYS A 304 13.76 -17.29 -4.51
N ARG A 305 14.97 -16.73 -4.49
CA ARG A 305 15.63 -16.20 -5.69
C ARG A 305 15.97 -17.32 -6.67
N ALA A 306 16.55 -18.41 -6.19
CA ALA A 306 16.89 -19.59 -6.99
C ALA A 306 15.64 -20.21 -7.64
N GLU A 307 14.53 -20.30 -6.90
CA GLU A 307 13.25 -20.75 -7.43
C GLU A 307 12.73 -19.80 -8.52
N SER A 308 12.77 -18.48 -8.28
CA SER A 308 12.36 -17.48 -9.27
C SER A 308 13.19 -17.56 -10.56
N ILE A 309 14.52 -17.70 -10.44
CA ILE A 309 15.42 -17.90 -11.58
C ILE A 309 15.07 -19.21 -12.32
N ARG A 310 14.84 -20.30 -11.59
CA ARG A 310 14.44 -21.60 -12.17
C ARG A 310 13.10 -21.50 -12.90
N GLN A 311 12.11 -20.82 -12.32
CA GLN A 311 10.81 -20.59 -12.94
C GLN A 311 10.93 -19.73 -14.21
N LYS A 312 11.74 -18.64 -14.18
CA LYS A 312 12.02 -17.81 -15.36
C LYS A 312 12.72 -18.62 -16.46
N LYS A 313 13.73 -19.43 -16.12
CA LYS A 313 14.42 -20.33 -17.07
C LYS A 313 13.44 -21.32 -17.70
N LEU A 314 12.61 -21.97 -16.88
CA LEU A 314 11.61 -22.93 -17.35
C LEU A 314 10.53 -22.29 -18.24
N LYS A 315 10.10 -21.05 -17.93
CA LYS A 315 9.20 -20.27 -18.78
C LYS A 315 9.84 -19.95 -20.13
N LYS A 316 11.08 -19.46 -20.14
CA LYS A 316 11.83 -19.18 -21.38
C LYS A 316 12.02 -20.44 -22.22
N LEU A 317 12.35 -21.58 -21.60
CA LEU A 317 12.45 -22.86 -22.29
C LEU A 317 11.12 -23.27 -22.93
N ARG A 318 10.00 -23.15 -22.20
CA ARG A 318 8.65 -23.41 -22.75
C ARG A 318 8.31 -22.47 -23.90
N GLU A 319 8.66 -21.19 -23.81
CA GLU A 319 8.46 -20.22 -24.89
C GLU A 319 9.30 -20.54 -26.12
N LEU A 320 10.58 -20.89 -25.94
CA LEU A 320 11.46 -21.33 -27.03
C LEU A 320 10.97 -22.63 -27.67
N GLU A 321 10.53 -23.60 -26.87
CA GLU A 321 9.95 -24.85 -27.36
C GLU A 321 8.66 -24.57 -28.16
N ASN A 322 7.79 -23.70 -27.65
CA ASN A 322 6.58 -23.27 -28.36
C ASN A 322 6.93 -22.56 -29.68
N LEU A 323 7.91 -21.67 -29.69
CA LEU A 323 8.40 -20.99 -30.90
C LEU A 323 8.98 -21.99 -31.90
N GLN A 324 9.76 -22.97 -31.45
CA GLN A 324 10.28 -24.05 -32.30
C GLN A 324 9.15 -24.91 -32.88
N LYS A 325 8.13 -25.26 -32.09
CA LYS A 325 6.94 -25.98 -32.56
C LYS A 325 6.17 -25.15 -33.59
N MET A 326 6.00 -23.84 -33.37
CA MET A 326 5.35 -22.94 -34.32
C MET A 326 6.15 -22.79 -35.62
N ALA A 327 7.48 -22.70 -35.54
CA ALA A 327 8.36 -22.60 -36.70
C ALA A 327 8.43 -23.90 -37.53
N THR A 328 8.34 -25.06 -36.87
CA THR A 328 8.38 -26.38 -37.53
C THR A 328 6.99 -26.87 -38.00
N ALA A 329 5.90 -26.27 -37.54
CA ALA A 329 4.52 -26.61 -37.91
C ALA A 329 4.07 -26.06 -39.28
N LYS A 330 4.74 -26.43 -40.37
CA LYS A 330 4.31 -26.10 -41.75
C LYS A 330 3.10 -26.91 -42.28
N ARG A 331 2.30 -27.58 -41.43
CA ARG A 331 1.13 -28.40 -41.90
C ARG A 331 -0.16 -28.30 -41.09
N SER A 332 -0.26 -27.51 -40.02
CA SER A 332 -1.44 -27.53 -39.13
C SER A 332 -2.30 -26.26 -39.12
N GLY A 333 -2.12 -25.32 -40.06
CA GLY A 333 -2.92 -24.08 -40.11
C GLY A 333 -4.44 -24.32 -40.04
N ARG A 334 -4.95 -25.31 -40.80
CA ARG A 334 -6.40 -25.62 -40.81
C ARG A 334 -6.97 -26.20 -39.50
N LEU A 335 -6.12 -26.82 -38.67
CA LEU A 335 -6.54 -27.36 -37.37
C LEU A 335 -6.45 -26.29 -36.28
N ALA A 336 -5.46 -25.41 -36.36
CA ALA A 336 -5.32 -24.26 -35.47
C ALA A 336 -6.46 -23.26 -35.67
N ASP A 337 -6.79 -22.91 -36.92
CA ASP A 337 -7.90 -22.02 -37.24
C ASP A 337 -9.25 -22.58 -36.75
N LYS A 338 -9.43 -23.90 -36.82
CA LYS A 338 -10.63 -24.58 -36.33
C LYS A 338 -10.71 -24.56 -34.80
N ALA A 339 -9.59 -24.82 -34.11
CA ALA A 339 -9.52 -24.80 -32.65
C ALA A 339 -9.65 -23.37 -32.08
N GLU A 340 -9.08 -22.38 -32.75
CA GLU A 340 -9.20 -20.97 -32.39
C GLU A 340 -10.64 -20.47 -32.57
N LYS A 341 -11.29 -20.85 -33.68
CA LYS A 341 -12.70 -20.54 -33.91
C LYS A 341 -13.63 -21.21 -32.89
N GLU A 342 -13.36 -22.47 -32.52
CA GLU A 342 -14.11 -23.19 -31.48
C GLU A 342 -13.93 -22.55 -30.10
N LYS A 343 -12.72 -22.07 -29.79
CA LYS A 343 -12.46 -21.33 -28.54
C LYS A 343 -13.17 -19.98 -28.50
N GLN A 344 -13.12 -19.21 -29.59
CA GLN A 344 -13.83 -17.93 -29.69
C GLN A 344 -15.34 -18.13 -29.52
N GLU A 345 -15.93 -19.14 -30.17
CA GLU A 345 -17.36 -19.45 -30.05
C GLU A 345 -17.76 -19.86 -28.63
N ARG A 346 -16.87 -20.59 -27.92
CA ARG A 346 -17.09 -20.95 -26.51
C ARG A 346 -17.03 -19.72 -25.60
N ASP A 347 -16.03 -18.85 -25.79
CA ASP A 347 -15.85 -17.64 -24.98
C ASP A 347 -17.03 -16.67 -25.19
N GLU A 348 -17.54 -16.55 -26.42
CA GLU A 348 -18.76 -15.77 -26.73
C GLU A 348 -20.00 -16.34 -26.05
N ARG A 349 -20.16 -17.67 -26.01
CA ARG A 349 -21.28 -18.34 -25.34
C ARG A 349 -21.25 -18.13 -23.82
N GLU A 350 -20.07 -18.28 -23.20
CA GLU A 350 -19.89 -18.02 -21.76
C GLU A 350 -20.17 -16.54 -21.42
N ALA A 351 -19.78 -15.60 -22.29
CA ALA A 351 -20.07 -14.17 -22.12
C ALA A 351 -21.57 -13.85 -22.26
N GLU A 352 -22.28 -14.47 -23.21
CA GLU A 352 -23.73 -14.32 -23.36
C GLU A 352 -24.49 -14.89 -22.16
N GLU A 353 -24.08 -16.06 -21.65
CA GLU A 353 -24.67 -16.65 -20.45
C GLU A 353 -24.49 -15.76 -19.23
N ARG A 354 -23.29 -15.16 -19.08
CA ARG A 354 -23.02 -14.19 -18.00
C ARG A 354 -23.91 -12.95 -18.10
N ARG A 355 -24.08 -12.37 -19.30
CA ARG A 355 -24.99 -11.23 -19.52
C ARG A 355 -26.45 -11.59 -19.25
N ARG A 356 -26.89 -12.78 -19.64
CA ARG A 356 -28.26 -13.26 -19.36
C ARG A 356 -28.50 -13.49 -17.87
N ALA A 357 -27.51 -14.03 -17.15
CA ALA A 357 -27.60 -14.22 -15.71
C ALA A 357 -27.68 -12.88 -14.96
N GLU A 358 -26.87 -11.89 -15.37
CA GLU A 358 -26.88 -10.54 -14.80
C GLU A 358 -28.22 -9.83 -15.05
N LEU A 359 -28.76 -9.91 -16.27
CA LEU A 359 -30.09 -9.35 -16.59
C LEU A 359 -31.22 -10.02 -15.79
N LYS A 360 -31.18 -11.34 -15.61
CA LYS A 360 -32.17 -12.06 -14.78
C LYS A 360 -32.09 -11.63 -13.32
N MET A 361 -30.89 -11.45 -12.77
CA MET A 361 -30.69 -10.97 -11.40
C MET A 361 -31.23 -9.54 -11.22
N ALA A 362 -30.96 -8.65 -12.18
CA ALA A 362 -31.45 -7.28 -12.15
C ALA A 362 -32.99 -7.21 -12.22
N LEU A 363 -33.63 -8.01 -13.09
CA LEU A 363 -35.09 -8.07 -13.18
C LEU A 363 -35.74 -8.63 -11.91
N ALA A 364 -35.15 -9.66 -11.30
CA ALA A 364 -35.66 -10.23 -10.06
C ALA A 364 -35.61 -9.22 -8.90
N GLU A 365 -34.53 -8.43 -8.79
CA GLU A 365 -34.42 -7.37 -7.79
C GLU A 365 -35.45 -6.26 -8.03
N GLN A 366 -35.65 -5.86 -9.29
CA GLN A 366 -36.67 -4.87 -9.64
C GLN A 366 -38.09 -5.37 -9.33
N GLU A 367 -38.39 -6.65 -9.58
CA GLU A 367 -39.69 -7.24 -9.25
C GLU A 367 -39.92 -7.30 -7.74
N ARG A 368 -38.87 -7.59 -6.95
CA ARG A 368 -38.94 -7.58 -5.49
C ARG A 368 -39.28 -6.18 -4.97
N GLN A 369 -38.61 -5.15 -5.48
CA GLN A 369 -38.91 -3.77 -5.13
C GLN A 369 -40.33 -3.38 -5.52
N ARG A 370 -40.78 -3.76 -6.71
CA ARG A 370 -42.15 -3.48 -7.18
C ARG A 370 -43.20 -4.12 -6.27
N LYS A 371 -43.01 -5.37 -5.84
CA LYS A 371 -43.93 -6.05 -4.91
C LYS A 371 -44.01 -5.37 -3.55
N ILE A 372 -42.88 -4.89 -3.02
CA ILE A 372 -42.85 -4.13 -1.77
C ILE A 372 -43.64 -2.82 -1.94
N GLU A 373 -43.40 -2.10 -3.03
CA GLU A 373 -44.09 -0.85 -3.35
C GLU A 373 -45.60 -1.02 -3.57
N GLU A 374 -46.02 -2.02 -4.35
CA GLU A 374 -47.45 -2.36 -4.56
C GLU A 374 -48.14 -2.74 -3.23
N GLY A 375 -47.41 -3.44 -2.34
CA GLY A 375 -47.86 -3.74 -0.99
C GLY A 375 -48.09 -2.47 -0.16
N HIS A 376 -47.15 -1.51 -0.20
CA HIS A 376 -47.32 -0.23 0.48
C HIS A 376 -48.48 0.59 -0.10
N GLU A 377 -48.61 0.63 -1.42
CA GLU A 377 -49.66 1.43 -2.08
C GLU A 377 -51.07 0.88 -1.80
N SER A 378 -51.25 -0.45 -1.86
CA SER A 378 -52.53 -1.08 -1.52
C SER A 378 -52.94 -0.82 -0.07
N ARG A 379 -52.01 -0.99 0.90
CA ARG A 379 -52.26 -0.69 2.32
C ARG A 379 -52.62 0.77 2.55
N ARG A 380 -51.92 1.68 1.88
CA ARG A 380 -52.20 3.11 1.95
C ARG A 380 -53.59 3.44 1.40
N LEU A 381 -53.98 2.88 0.26
CA LEU A 381 -55.31 3.11 -0.32
C LEU A 381 -56.42 2.63 0.61
N THR A 382 -56.27 1.48 1.26
CA THR A 382 -57.23 1.00 2.27
C THR A 382 -57.32 1.92 3.49
N ARG A 383 -56.18 2.49 3.94
CA ARG A 383 -56.19 3.50 5.01
C ARG A 383 -56.87 4.79 4.57
N GLU A 384 -56.52 5.31 3.39
CA GLU A 384 -57.09 6.54 2.84
C GLU A 384 -58.61 6.42 2.66
N GLN A 385 -59.11 5.23 2.29
CA GLN A 385 -60.54 4.91 2.29
C GLN A 385 -61.15 4.89 3.70
N ARG A 386 -60.52 4.24 4.68
CA ARG A 386 -61.01 4.19 6.07
C ARG A 386 -61.07 5.58 6.72
N VAL A 387 -60.05 6.40 6.50
CA VAL A 387 -60.01 7.79 7.00
C VAL A 387 -61.08 8.64 6.30
N ARG A 388 -61.20 8.53 4.97
CA ARG A 388 -62.22 9.26 4.21
C ARG A 388 -63.64 8.86 4.62
N GLU A 389 -63.90 7.58 4.87
CA GLU A 389 -65.21 7.11 5.36
C GLU A 389 -65.54 7.72 6.73
N ARG A 390 -64.56 7.77 7.65
CA ARG A 390 -64.72 8.41 8.96
C ARG A 390 -64.93 9.92 8.85
N GLU A 391 -64.15 10.61 8.02
CA GLU A 391 -64.33 12.04 7.75
C GLU A 391 -65.71 12.33 7.15
N THR A 392 -66.18 11.51 6.20
CA THR A 392 -67.52 11.67 5.64
C THR A 392 -68.61 11.47 6.70
N LYS A 393 -68.46 10.50 7.61
CA LYS A 393 -69.40 10.32 8.74
C LYS A 393 -69.39 11.50 9.70
N ARG A 394 -68.21 12.06 9.99
CA ARG A 394 -68.06 13.25 10.82
C ARG A 394 -68.76 14.46 10.19
N ILE A 395 -68.52 14.71 8.89
CA ILE A 395 -69.14 15.81 8.15
C ILE A 395 -70.67 15.64 8.10
N LEU A 396 -71.17 14.42 7.85
CA LEU A 396 -72.62 14.16 7.83
C LEU A 396 -73.27 14.48 9.19
N HIS A 397 -72.67 14.05 10.31
CA HIS A 397 -73.20 14.36 11.64
C HIS A 397 -73.08 15.83 12.03
N GLU A 398 -72.03 16.52 11.58
CA GLU A 398 -71.88 17.97 11.74
C GLU A 398 -72.94 18.74 10.94
N GLU A 399 -73.20 18.35 9.69
CA GLU A 399 -74.27 18.92 8.86
C GLU A 399 -75.67 18.65 9.43
N GLU A 400 -75.91 17.47 10.00
CA GLU A 400 -77.17 17.12 10.67
C GLU A 400 -77.38 17.96 11.92
N LEU A 401 -76.34 18.18 12.74
CA LEU A 401 -76.40 19.09 13.88
C LEU A 401 -76.74 20.53 13.46
N LEU A 402 -76.08 21.04 12.42
CA LEU A 402 -76.35 22.39 11.89
C LEU A 402 -77.79 22.53 11.38
N LYS A 403 -78.34 21.50 10.74
CA LYS A 403 -79.75 21.47 10.30
C LYS A 403 -80.70 21.51 11.50
N LEU A 404 -80.45 20.68 12.52
CA LEU A 404 -81.26 20.64 13.75
C LEU A 404 -81.13 21.94 14.56
N GLU A 405 -79.98 22.60 14.54
CA GLU A 405 -79.79 23.93 15.11
C GLU A 405 -80.59 25.00 14.38
N ALA A 406 -80.53 25.02 13.04
CA ALA A 406 -81.32 25.93 12.23
C ALA A 406 -82.84 25.70 12.41
N GLU A 407 -83.29 24.45 12.53
CA GLU A 407 -84.69 24.11 12.82
C GLU A 407 -85.11 24.57 14.22
N SER A 408 -84.24 24.42 15.23
CA SER A 408 -84.51 24.94 16.58
C SER A 408 -84.61 26.47 16.61
N GLN A 409 -83.73 27.19 15.90
CA GLN A 409 -83.77 28.65 15.81
C GLN A 409 -85.03 29.14 15.07
N ARG A 410 -85.45 28.44 14.00
CA ARG A 410 -86.70 28.71 13.30
C ARG A 410 -87.91 28.48 14.20
N ALA A 411 -87.93 27.41 14.99
CA ALA A 411 -89.00 27.12 15.94
C ALA A 411 -89.09 28.15 17.09
N GLU A 412 -87.95 28.72 17.50
CA GLU A 412 -87.84 29.76 18.53
C GLU A 412 -88.30 31.14 18.02
N SER A 413 -88.12 31.43 16.72
CA SER A 413 -88.61 32.67 16.07
C SER A 413 -90.12 32.72 15.76
N GLN A 414 -90.87 31.63 15.96
CA GLN A 414 -92.32 31.59 15.71
C GLN A 414 -93.14 32.04 16.94
N ASP A 415 -94.03 33.02 16.69
CA ASP A 415 -94.91 33.73 17.65
C ASP A 415 -95.54 32.81 18.74
N PRO A 416 -95.43 33.15 20.04
CA PRO A 416 -95.94 32.33 21.14
C PRO A 416 -97.49 32.27 21.26
N ASN A 417 -98.27 33.00 20.46
CA ASN A 417 -99.73 33.11 20.67
C ASN A 417 -100.62 32.17 19.80
N SER A 418 -100.09 31.03 19.34
CA SER A 418 -100.89 30.00 18.64
C SER A 418 -101.21 28.81 19.55
N ASN A 419 -102.50 28.45 19.60
CA ASN A 419 -103.10 27.51 20.54
C ASN A 419 -102.69 26.04 20.23
N GLY A 420 -101.55 25.60 20.77
CA GLY A 420 -100.99 24.25 20.56
C GLY A 420 -99.82 23.92 21.49
N SER A 421 -100.04 23.99 22.80
CA SER A 421 -98.99 23.88 23.85
C SER A 421 -98.32 22.50 23.95
N ASP A 422 -99.06 21.40 23.74
CA ASP A 422 -98.54 20.05 24.02
C ASP A 422 -97.78 19.41 22.85
N THR A 423 -98.07 19.78 21.60
CA THR A 423 -97.34 19.28 20.41
C THR A 423 -96.01 20.01 20.21
N LYS A 424 -95.91 21.30 20.56
CA LYS A 424 -94.66 22.10 20.48
C LYS A 424 -93.60 21.62 21.48
N ARG A 425 -94.01 21.28 22.72
CA ARG A 425 -93.10 20.77 23.77
C ARG A 425 -92.55 19.36 23.50
N MET A 426 -93.35 18.48 22.87
CA MET A 426 -92.89 17.14 22.49
C MET A 426 -91.91 17.19 21.31
N SER A 427 -92.09 18.13 20.38
CA SER A 427 -91.16 18.41 19.28
C SER A 427 -89.81 18.95 19.77
N GLU A 428 -89.82 19.87 20.74
CA GLU A 428 -88.61 20.45 21.35
C GLU A 428 -87.78 19.42 22.12
N ARG A 429 -88.43 18.53 22.89
CA ARG A 429 -87.75 17.42 23.57
C ARG A 429 -87.15 16.43 22.57
N HIS A 430 -87.83 16.18 21.45
CA HIS A 430 -87.33 15.28 20.41
C HIS A 430 -86.10 15.87 19.68
N LEU A 431 -86.14 17.15 19.31
CA LEU A 431 -85.01 17.87 18.71
C LEU A 431 -83.79 17.92 19.65
N LYS A 432 -84.00 18.13 20.95
CA LYS A 432 -82.91 18.13 21.95
C LYS A 432 -82.25 16.76 22.07
N THR A 433 -83.03 15.68 22.09
CA THR A 433 -82.51 14.31 22.14
C THR A 433 -81.72 13.96 20.87
N GLN A 434 -82.18 14.36 19.68
CA GLN A 434 -81.44 14.13 18.44
C GLN A 434 -80.11 14.90 18.40
N LYS A 435 -80.09 16.17 18.85
CA LYS A 435 -78.84 16.94 18.98
C LYS A 435 -77.84 16.28 19.93
N GLU A 436 -78.29 15.84 21.09
CA GLU A 436 -77.45 15.14 22.06
C GLU A 436 -76.89 13.81 21.50
N GLN A 437 -77.69 13.09 20.71
CA GLN A 437 -77.25 11.87 20.03
C GLN A 437 -76.16 12.13 18.98
N HIS A 438 -76.36 13.12 18.10
CA HIS A 438 -75.34 13.48 17.10
C HIS A 438 -74.07 14.06 17.73
N GLN A 439 -74.20 14.84 18.81
CA GLN A 439 -73.06 15.37 19.56
C GLN A 439 -72.26 14.24 20.23
N LYS A 440 -72.94 13.26 20.83
CA LYS A 440 -72.30 12.09 21.44
C LYS A 440 -71.64 11.17 20.41
N GLU A 441 -72.21 11.07 19.21
CA GLU A 441 -71.62 10.32 18.10
C GLU A 441 -70.37 11.01 17.55
N LEU A 442 -70.37 12.36 17.45
CA LEU A 442 -69.16 13.13 17.12
C LEU A 442 -68.07 13.00 18.19
N GLU A 443 -68.44 13.01 19.48
CA GLU A 443 -67.51 12.79 20.58
C GLU A 443 -66.91 11.36 20.56
N ARG A 444 -67.72 10.36 20.21
CA ARG A 444 -67.23 8.98 20.01
C ARG A 444 -66.25 8.90 18.83
N LEU A 445 -66.59 9.51 17.69
CA LEU A 445 -65.72 9.54 16.52
C LEU A 445 -64.42 10.30 16.77
N ALA A 446 -64.45 11.36 17.58
CA ALA A 446 -63.25 12.09 18.01
C ALA A 446 -62.37 11.23 18.95
N ALA A 447 -62.97 10.58 19.94
CA ALA A 447 -62.25 9.71 20.87
C ALA A 447 -61.62 8.47 20.21
N GLU A 448 -62.21 7.97 19.12
CA GLU A 448 -61.63 6.88 18.32
C GLU A 448 -60.43 7.33 17.46
N ASP A 449 -60.26 8.63 17.21
CA ASP A 449 -59.16 9.21 16.44
C ASP A 449 -57.96 9.57 17.33
N ASP A 450 -58.24 9.97 18.58
CA ASP A 450 -57.26 10.34 19.60
C ASP A 450 -56.48 9.11 20.13
N GLY A 451 -55.54 8.61 19.32
CA GLY A 451 -54.57 7.60 19.76
C GLY A 451 -54.19 6.57 18.70
N VAL A 452 -54.82 6.56 17.53
CA VAL A 452 -54.50 5.61 16.45
C VAL A 452 -53.44 6.21 15.52
N TRP A 453 -52.20 5.70 15.62
CA TRP A 453 -51.12 6.09 14.72
C TRP A 453 -50.62 4.87 13.94
N TYR A 454 -50.23 5.08 12.69
CA TYR A 454 -49.87 4.00 11.78
C TYR A 454 -48.38 4.04 11.45
N PHE A 455 -47.71 2.91 11.63
CA PHE A 455 -46.32 2.71 11.28
C PHE A 455 -46.23 1.92 9.96
N ASP A 456 -45.50 2.44 8.98
CA ASP A 456 -45.25 1.75 7.70
C ASP A 456 -43.97 2.26 7.05
N CYS A 457 -42.86 1.57 7.29
CA CYS A 457 -41.56 1.97 6.78
C CYS A 457 -41.32 1.43 5.36
N SER A 458 -41.10 2.34 4.40
CA SER A 458 -40.92 2.02 2.97
C SER A 458 -39.63 1.26 2.62
N VAL A 459 -38.73 1.04 3.59
CA VAL A 459 -37.39 0.48 3.36
C VAL A 459 -37.27 -0.92 3.96
N CYS A 460 -37.77 -1.13 5.18
CA CYS A 460 -37.72 -2.43 5.86
C CYS A 460 -39.02 -3.24 5.72
N GLY A 461 -40.14 -2.62 5.32
CA GLY A 461 -41.43 -3.28 5.12
C GLY A 461 -42.18 -3.64 6.41
N LEU A 462 -41.66 -3.25 7.59
CA LEU A 462 -42.37 -3.37 8.87
C LEU A 462 -43.55 -2.40 8.91
N HIS A 463 -44.72 -2.92 9.28
CA HIS A 463 -45.95 -2.14 9.35
C HIS A 463 -46.88 -2.60 10.47
N GLY A 464 -47.67 -1.69 11.02
CA GLY A 464 -48.68 -2.00 12.04
C GLY A 464 -49.40 -0.76 12.57
N ASP A 465 -50.57 -0.97 13.14
CA ASP A 465 -51.28 0.03 13.94
C ASP A 465 -50.62 0.09 15.32
N ASN A 466 -50.25 1.29 15.77
CA ASN A 466 -49.61 1.56 17.06
C ASN A 466 -48.36 0.69 17.34
N LEU A 467 -47.60 0.38 16.29
CA LEU A 467 -46.43 -0.50 16.37
C LEU A 467 -45.17 0.33 16.69
N ASP A 468 -44.66 0.16 17.90
CA ASP A 468 -43.36 0.66 18.34
C ASP A 468 -42.37 -0.50 18.46
N ASP A 469 -41.31 -0.45 17.66
CA ASP A 469 -40.25 -1.47 17.65
C ASP A 469 -39.02 -1.06 18.47
N GLY A 470 -39.12 0.01 19.27
CA GLY A 470 -38.06 0.52 20.14
C GLY A 470 -36.96 1.28 19.40
N THR A 471 -37.13 1.50 18.09
CA THR A 471 -36.21 2.31 17.28
C THR A 471 -36.79 3.68 16.99
N HIS A 472 -35.94 4.68 16.81
CA HIS A 472 -36.40 6.06 16.62
C HIS A 472 -37.24 6.19 15.33
N SER A 473 -38.53 6.45 15.50
CA SER A 473 -39.49 6.69 14.43
C SER A 473 -39.78 8.18 14.26
N VAL A 474 -40.04 8.61 13.01
CA VAL A 474 -40.44 9.98 12.67
C VAL A 474 -41.70 9.96 11.81
N ALA A 475 -42.63 10.86 12.09
CA ALA A 475 -43.87 11.01 11.35
C ALA A 475 -43.65 11.87 10.09
N CYS A 476 -44.23 11.47 8.96
CA CYS A 476 -44.21 12.28 7.74
C CYS A 476 -45.24 13.42 7.82
N ASP A 477 -44.82 14.66 7.57
CA ASP A 477 -45.69 15.85 7.66
C ASP A 477 -46.82 15.88 6.61
N ARG A 478 -46.69 15.08 5.56
CA ARG A 478 -47.68 15.03 4.46
C ARG A 478 -48.75 13.95 4.63
N CYS A 479 -48.41 12.82 5.25
CA CYS A 479 -49.31 11.67 5.34
C CYS A 479 -49.47 11.12 6.77
N SER A 480 -48.78 11.72 7.74
CA SER A 480 -48.80 11.36 9.17
C SER A 480 -48.55 9.88 9.42
N VAL A 481 -47.75 9.23 8.55
CA VAL A 481 -47.29 7.84 8.70
C VAL A 481 -45.93 7.86 9.36
N TRP A 482 -45.74 7.01 10.37
CA TRP A 482 -44.49 6.84 11.08
C TRP A 482 -43.54 5.90 10.34
N GLN A 483 -42.27 6.29 10.26
CA GLN A 483 -41.21 5.51 9.61
C GLN A 483 -39.91 5.58 10.41
N HIS A 484 -39.02 4.61 10.25
CA HIS A 484 -37.70 4.63 10.87
C HIS A 484 -36.83 5.78 10.35
N SER A 485 -36.28 6.59 11.25
CA SER A 485 -35.32 7.65 10.88
C SER A 485 -34.06 7.06 10.24
N LYS A 486 -33.57 5.94 10.79
CA LYS A 486 -32.39 5.20 10.30
C LYS A 486 -32.56 4.70 8.87
N CYS A 487 -33.75 4.21 8.51
CA CYS A 487 -34.03 3.71 7.16
C CYS A 487 -33.94 4.81 6.08
N HIS A 488 -34.14 6.07 6.46
CA HIS A 488 -34.00 7.22 5.57
C HIS A 488 -32.67 7.97 5.76
N GLY A 489 -31.73 7.39 6.52
CA GLY A 489 -30.39 7.96 6.72
C GLY A 489 -30.33 9.13 7.70
N PHE A 490 -31.38 9.36 8.49
CA PHE A 490 -31.41 10.42 9.50
C PHE A 490 -30.99 9.90 10.87
N THR A 491 -30.18 10.69 11.58
CA THR A 491 -29.86 10.42 12.99
C THR A 491 -30.95 10.96 13.92
N PRO A 492 -31.18 10.37 15.12
CA PRO A 492 -32.18 10.86 16.08
C PRO A 492 -32.05 12.36 16.38
N LYS A 493 -30.81 12.83 16.60
CA LYS A 493 -30.48 14.25 16.83
C LYS A 493 -30.78 15.19 15.66
N GLN A 494 -30.90 14.68 14.45
CA GLN A 494 -31.31 15.48 13.28
C GLN A 494 -32.83 15.53 13.14
N ALA A 495 -33.50 14.43 13.47
CA ALA A 495 -34.95 14.32 13.43
C ALA A 495 -35.64 15.13 14.55
N GLU A 496 -34.99 15.28 15.71
CA GLU A 496 -35.48 16.05 16.87
C GLU A 496 -35.24 17.57 16.78
N ARG A 497 -34.67 18.09 15.67
CA ARG A 497 -34.39 19.52 15.54
C ARG A 497 -35.68 20.32 15.35
N GLU A 498 -35.79 21.46 16.03
CA GLU A 498 -36.89 22.41 15.83
C GLU A 498 -36.91 22.88 14.37
N GLY A 499 -38.02 22.61 13.66
CA GLY A 499 -38.20 22.93 12.25
C GLY A 499 -37.81 21.84 11.25
N PHE A 500 -37.51 20.61 11.69
CA PHE A 500 -37.27 19.48 10.79
C PHE A 500 -38.58 19.03 10.11
N VAL A 501 -38.63 19.13 8.77
CA VAL A 501 -39.75 18.68 7.95
C VAL A 501 -39.39 17.34 7.31
N PHE A 502 -40.09 16.27 7.69
CA PHE A 502 -39.89 14.95 7.11
C PHE A 502 -40.95 14.65 6.05
N VAL A 503 -40.50 14.53 4.80
CA VAL A 503 -41.33 14.06 3.68
C VAL A 503 -40.83 12.70 3.23
N CYS A 504 -41.65 11.67 3.42
CA CYS A 504 -41.31 10.30 3.03
C CYS A 504 -41.12 10.15 1.51
N ALA A 505 -40.36 9.13 1.09
CA ALA A 505 -40.05 8.88 -0.32
C ALA A 505 -41.30 8.79 -1.21
N THR A 506 -42.39 8.22 -0.70
CA THR A 506 -43.66 8.11 -1.41
C THR A 506 -44.34 9.46 -1.63
N CYS A 507 -44.28 10.37 -0.65
CA CYS A 507 -44.81 11.73 -0.79
C CYS A 507 -43.96 12.56 -1.75
N LYS A 508 -42.61 12.41 -1.71
CA LYS A 508 -41.72 13.04 -2.68
C LYS A 508 -42.01 12.57 -4.11
N ARG A 509 -42.22 11.27 -4.34
CA ARG A 509 -42.60 10.75 -5.67
C ARG A 509 -43.91 11.34 -6.17
N LYS A 510 -44.95 11.46 -5.32
CA LYS A 510 -46.21 12.11 -5.71
C LYS A 510 -46.04 13.59 -6.06
N GLU A 511 -45.18 14.32 -5.35
CA GLU A 511 -44.86 15.71 -5.69
C GLU A 511 -44.13 15.81 -7.04
N GLU A 512 -43.19 14.90 -7.30
CA GLU A 512 -42.47 14.84 -8.58
C GLU A 512 -43.39 14.42 -9.75
N ASP A 513 -44.28 13.46 -9.54
CA ASP A 513 -45.27 13.06 -10.54
C ASP A 513 -46.34 14.15 -10.78
N ALA A 514 -46.68 14.94 -9.75
CA ALA A 514 -47.55 16.10 -9.91
C ALA A 514 -46.88 17.25 -10.67
N LYS A 515 -45.54 17.36 -10.61
CA LYS A 515 -44.75 18.33 -11.40
C LYS A 515 -44.52 17.90 -12.84
N LYS A 516 -44.63 16.61 -13.16
CA LYS A 516 -44.51 16.14 -14.56
C LYS A 516 -45.69 16.71 -15.37
N PRO A 517 -45.43 17.32 -16.54
CA PRO A 517 -46.50 17.84 -17.38
C PRO A 517 -47.44 16.71 -17.78
N LYS A 518 -48.75 16.88 -17.55
CA LYS A 518 -49.76 15.91 -17.98
C LYS A 518 -49.73 15.84 -19.51
N ILE A 519 -49.20 14.74 -20.05
CA ILE A 519 -49.24 14.46 -21.48
C ILE A 519 -50.71 14.29 -21.87
N PRO A 520 -51.23 15.01 -22.88
CA PRO A 520 -52.62 14.87 -23.32
C PRO A 520 -52.89 13.43 -23.75
N SER A 521 -54.04 12.89 -23.34
CA SER A 521 -54.47 11.54 -23.72
C SER A 521 -54.55 11.41 -25.25
N LEU A 522 -53.72 10.54 -25.83
CA LEU A 522 -53.85 10.12 -27.22
C LEU A 522 -55.21 9.42 -27.39
N LYS A 523 -56.16 10.09 -28.04
CA LYS A 523 -57.38 9.46 -28.55
C LYS A 523 -56.99 8.45 -29.62
N LEU A 524 -56.83 7.19 -29.24
CA LEU A 524 -56.86 6.07 -30.19
C LEU A 524 -58.28 5.98 -30.76
N GLY A 525 -58.47 6.55 -31.95
CA GLY A 525 -59.70 6.36 -32.72
C GLY A 525 -59.91 4.88 -32.99
N LYS A 526 -61.11 4.38 -32.68
CA LYS A 526 -61.57 3.06 -33.11
C LYS A 526 -61.40 2.97 -34.63
N ARG A 527 -60.51 2.08 -35.09
CA ARG A 527 -60.59 1.57 -36.46
C ARG A 527 -61.84 0.70 -36.54
N GLU A 528 -62.82 1.15 -37.30
CA GLU A 528 -63.88 0.30 -37.80
C GLU A 528 -63.29 -0.76 -38.73
N SER A 529 -63.95 -1.90 -38.73
CA SER A 529 -63.58 -3.23 -39.25
C SER A 529 -63.00 -3.29 -40.65
#